data_AF-A0AAN9ACF4-F1
#
_entry.id   AF-A0AAN9ACF4-F1
#
_cell.length_a   1.000
_cell.length_b   1.000
_cell.length_c   1.000
_cell.angle_alpha   90.00
_cell.angle_beta   90.00
_cell.angle_gamma   90.00
#
_symmetry.space_group_name_H-M   'P 1'
#
loop_
_entity.id
_entity.type
_entity.pdbx_description
1 polymer ?
#
loop_
_entity_poly.entity_id
_entity_poly.type
_entity_poly.pdbx_seq_one_letter_code
_entity_poly.pdbx_strand_id
1 'polypeptide(L)'
;LFDDGPSRYSKLCSNFRHVTVCQIGLSTFKGVPHTNAYDVTSYNFFLRPHSSVSHDPTFVCQTTSIEFLQKHNFDFNTWIYGGIPFMNSDDAEDLQRELVLIARGERVVTSSFEIRDQLSKVGSWAAFAEEGDSMEVDLQTDYTARFLLKIMLSQRYDDLWTEGDLDKILIKKMKPQERTKLQKEDPGFRNSIKKYIDSLLGFTLVFQEMAKHHKPLIFHNGLIDLMLLYKE
;
A
#
# COMPACT_ATOMS: atom_id res chain seq x y z
N LEU A 1 -21.13 15.02 -28.43
CA LEU A 1 -22.24 14.14 -28.84
C LEU A 1 -21.88 13.26 -30.05
N PHE A 2 -20.95 13.69 -30.91
CA PHE A 2 -20.58 12.98 -32.15
C PHE A 2 -19.24 12.21 -32.06
N ASP A 3 -18.76 11.89 -30.86
CA ASP A 3 -17.54 11.09 -30.72
C ASP A 3 -17.84 9.62 -31.03
N ASP A 4 -16.98 8.97 -31.81
CA ASP A 4 -16.97 7.50 -31.92
C ASP A 4 -16.55 6.85 -30.58
N GLY A 5 -16.77 5.54 -30.46
CA GLY A 5 -16.48 4.78 -29.23
C GLY A 5 -15.05 4.98 -28.72
N PRO A 6 -14.01 4.69 -29.53
CA PRO A 6 -12.61 4.95 -29.19
C PRO A 6 -12.31 6.39 -28.79
N SER A 7 -12.80 7.37 -29.57
CA SER A 7 -12.62 8.80 -29.28
C SER A 7 -13.24 9.19 -27.93
N ARG A 8 -14.44 8.69 -27.64
CA ARG A 8 -15.12 8.90 -26.36
C ARG A 8 -14.35 8.26 -25.21
N TYR A 9 -13.89 7.01 -25.39
CA TYR A 9 -13.10 6.30 -24.38
C TYR A 9 -11.81 7.05 -24.05
N SER A 10 -11.06 7.48 -25.06
CA SER A 10 -9.83 8.27 -24.89
C SER A 10 -10.07 9.57 -24.11
N LYS A 11 -11.15 10.30 -24.44
CA LYS A 11 -11.55 11.51 -23.69
C LYS A 11 -11.91 11.19 -22.23
N LEU A 12 -12.64 10.10 -21.98
CA LEU A 12 -12.97 9.69 -20.62
C LEU A 12 -11.71 9.33 -19.82
N CYS A 13 -10.79 8.54 -20.38
CA CYS A 13 -9.52 8.21 -19.73
C CYS A 13 -8.72 9.47 -19.36
N SER A 14 -8.67 10.45 -20.27
CA SER A 14 -7.99 11.73 -20.02
C SER A 14 -8.67 12.52 -18.89
N ASN A 15 -10.00 12.63 -18.93
CA ASN A 15 -10.77 13.38 -17.93
C ASN A 15 -10.70 12.77 -16.53
N PHE A 16 -10.65 11.44 -16.43
CA PHE A 16 -10.59 10.71 -15.16
C PHE A 16 -9.16 10.34 -14.76
N ARG A 17 -8.13 10.87 -15.44
CA ARG A 17 -6.72 10.58 -15.14
C ARG A 17 -6.33 10.92 -13.70
N HIS A 18 -6.83 12.02 -13.16
CA HIS A 18 -6.55 12.48 -11.79
C HIS A 18 -7.73 12.28 -10.85
N VAL A 19 -8.73 11.50 -11.24
CA VAL A 19 -9.84 11.13 -10.36
C VAL A 19 -9.49 9.81 -9.68
N THR A 20 -9.90 9.69 -8.42
CA THR A 20 -9.72 8.48 -7.62
C THR A 20 -11.04 8.02 -7.00
N VAL A 21 -11.18 6.71 -6.81
CA VAL A 21 -12.30 6.13 -6.08
C VAL A 21 -12.08 6.33 -4.57
N CYS A 22 -13.03 6.98 -3.91
CA CYS A 22 -13.00 7.17 -2.46
C CYS A 22 -13.78 6.10 -1.68
N GLN A 23 -14.74 5.43 -2.34
CA GLN A 23 -15.56 4.40 -1.74
C GLN A 23 -16.11 3.42 -2.78
N ILE A 24 -16.16 2.13 -2.43
CA ILE A 24 -16.82 1.08 -3.20
C ILE A 24 -17.90 0.43 -2.34
N GLY A 25 -19.12 0.42 -2.88
CA GLY A 25 -20.21 -0.42 -2.38
C GLY A 25 -20.22 -1.76 -3.11
N LEU A 26 -20.15 -2.86 -2.36
CA LEU A 26 -20.23 -4.21 -2.91
C LEU A 26 -21.34 -4.99 -2.23
N SER A 27 -22.28 -5.55 -3.00
CA SER A 27 -23.31 -6.44 -2.46
C SER A 27 -23.18 -7.82 -3.07
N THR A 28 -23.12 -8.83 -2.20
CA THR A 28 -23.09 -10.24 -2.57
C THR A 28 -24.50 -10.83 -2.44
N PHE A 29 -24.91 -11.63 -3.41
CA PHE A 29 -26.23 -12.24 -3.46
C PHE A 29 -26.09 -13.76 -3.53
N LYS A 30 -26.70 -14.46 -2.58
CA LYS A 30 -26.72 -15.93 -2.53
C LYS A 30 -28.15 -16.42 -2.51
N GLY A 31 -28.56 -17.19 -3.53
CA GLY A 31 -29.90 -17.76 -3.57
C GLY A 31 -30.12 -18.74 -2.42
N VAL A 32 -31.25 -18.62 -1.73
CA VAL A 32 -31.62 -19.53 -0.62
C VAL A 32 -32.28 -20.77 -1.21
N PRO A 33 -31.75 -21.99 -0.98
CA PRO A 33 -32.29 -23.21 -1.56
C PRO A 33 -33.78 -23.39 -1.28
N HIS A 34 -34.52 -23.86 -2.29
CA HIS A 34 -35.96 -24.15 -2.20
C HIS A 34 -36.86 -22.94 -1.90
N THR A 35 -36.39 -21.72 -2.13
CA THR A 35 -37.18 -20.49 -1.97
C THR A 35 -36.96 -19.52 -3.14
N ASN A 36 -37.78 -18.46 -3.24
CA ASN A 36 -37.55 -17.33 -4.14
C ASN A 36 -36.92 -16.13 -3.39
N ALA A 37 -35.95 -16.41 -2.53
CA ALA A 37 -35.26 -15.42 -1.71
C ALA A 37 -33.75 -15.46 -1.92
N TYR A 38 -33.10 -14.34 -1.62
CA TYR A 38 -31.65 -14.19 -1.67
C TYR A 38 -31.16 -13.69 -0.31
N ASP A 39 -30.09 -14.31 0.19
CA ASP A 39 -29.28 -13.73 1.25
C ASP A 39 -28.38 -12.67 0.63
N VAL A 40 -28.46 -11.45 1.17
CA VAL A 40 -27.70 -10.30 0.67
C VAL A 40 -26.77 -9.81 1.76
N THR A 41 -25.49 -9.65 1.43
CA THR A 41 -24.51 -9.00 2.31
C THR A 41 -23.85 -7.85 1.57
N SER A 42 -24.00 -6.65 2.13
CA SER A 42 -23.46 -5.41 1.56
C SER A 42 -22.26 -4.92 2.38
N TYR A 43 -21.25 -4.46 1.67
CA TYR A 43 -20.00 -3.93 2.19
C TYR A 43 -19.79 -2.53 1.64
N ASN A 44 -19.21 -1.66 2.46
CA ASN A 44 -18.75 -0.34 2.05
C ASN A 44 -17.26 -0.24 2.36
N PHE A 45 -16.44 -0.19 1.32
CA PHE A 45 -14.99 -0.08 1.43
C PHE A 45 -14.61 1.36 1.15
N PHE A 46 -13.97 2.02 2.11
CA PHE A 46 -13.34 3.32 1.86
C PHE A 46 -11.96 3.08 1.28
N LEU A 47 -11.65 3.70 0.15
CA LEU A 47 -10.43 3.46 -0.61
C LEU A 47 -9.58 4.73 -0.66
N ARG A 48 -8.29 4.62 -0.39
CA ARG A 48 -7.40 5.79 -0.31
C ARG A 48 -6.15 5.56 -1.17
N PRO A 49 -5.83 6.50 -2.08
CA PRO A 49 -4.50 6.53 -2.71
C PRO A 49 -3.41 6.57 -1.65
N HIS A 50 -2.35 5.79 -1.87
CA HIS A 50 -1.23 5.71 -0.94
C HIS A 50 0.07 6.10 -1.62
N SER A 51 0.89 6.87 -0.92
CA SER A 51 2.24 7.18 -1.36
C SER A 51 3.20 6.06 -0.94
N SER A 52 4.01 5.60 -1.87
CA SER A 52 5.10 4.66 -1.62
C SER A 52 6.45 5.38 -1.72
N VAL A 53 7.53 4.61 -1.67
CA VAL A 53 8.91 5.11 -1.77
C VAL A 53 9.17 5.90 -3.06
N SER A 54 8.40 5.62 -4.10
CA SER A 54 8.65 6.09 -5.47
C SER A 54 7.39 6.49 -6.22
N HIS A 55 6.22 6.22 -5.66
CA HIS A 55 4.93 6.55 -6.22
C HIS A 55 4.19 7.50 -5.28
N ASP A 56 3.87 8.71 -5.74
CA ASP A 56 3.11 9.69 -4.96
C ASP A 56 1.95 10.21 -5.82
N PRO A 57 0.80 9.52 -5.80
CA PRO A 57 -0.28 9.81 -6.72
C PRO A 57 -0.98 11.11 -6.31
N THR A 58 -1.20 11.98 -7.29
CA THR A 58 -2.01 13.19 -7.12
C THR A 58 -3.41 12.99 -7.69
N PHE A 59 -4.41 13.40 -6.93
CA PHE A 59 -5.81 13.36 -7.35
C PHE A 59 -6.48 14.72 -7.17
N VAL A 60 -7.52 14.96 -7.96
CA VAL A 60 -8.29 16.19 -7.99
C VAL A 60 -9.66 15.92 -7.38
N CYS A 61 -10.10 16.84 -6.52
CA CYS A 61 -11.47 16.85 -6.02
C CYS A 61 -12.27 17.97 -6.70
N GLN A 62 -13.42 17.62 -7.25
CA GLN A 62 -14.37 18.61 -7.75
C GLN A 62 -15.27 19.09 -6.61
N THR A 63 -15.37 20.41 -6.42
CA THR A 63 -16.14 21.03 -5.33
C THR A 63 -17.57 20.52 -5.25
N THR A 64 -18.28 20.48 -6.37
CA THR A 64 -19.67 20.00 -6.40
C THR A 64 -19.81 18.53 -6.00
N SER A 65 -18.79 17.71 -6.26
CA SER A 65 -18.79 16.30 -5.84
C SER A 65 -18.57 16.18 -4.33
N ILE A 66 -17.67 17.00 -3.75
CA ILE A 66 -17.50 17.07 -2.29
C ILE A 66 -18.79 17.53 -1.62
N GLU A 67 -19.41 18.60 -2.10
CA GLU A 67 -20.67 19.13 -1.54
C GLU A 67 -21.79 18.09 -1.57
N PHE A 68 -21.89 17.33 -2.67
CA PHE A 68 -22.83 16.22 -2.77
C PHE A 68 -22.54 15.14 -1.72
N LEU A 69 -21.29 14.68 -1.60
CA LEU A 69 -20.89 13.68 -0.61
C LEU A 69 -21.16 14.15 0.82
N GLN A 70 -20.84 15.41 1.14
CA GLN A 70 -21.14 16.02 2.43
C GLN A 70 -22.64 16.01 2.74
N LYS A 71 -23.49 16.40 1.77
CA LYS A 71 -24.95 16.38 1.93
C LYS A 71 -25.49 14.98 2.24
N HIS A 72 -24.80 13.94 1.78
CA HIS A 72 -25.16 12.54 2.01
C HIS A 72 -24.38 11.89 3.16
N ASN A 73 -23.77 12.69 4.06
CA ASN A 73 -23.05 12.24 5.25
C ASN A 73 -21.88 11.29 4.95
N PHE A 74 -21.18 11.52 3.83
CA PHE A 74 -19.94 10.80 3.56
C PHE A 74 -18.90 11.08 4.64
N ASP A 75 -18.28 10.02 5.16
CA ASP A 75 -17.25 10.14 6.20
C ASP A 75 -15.87 10.32 5.58
N PHE A 76 -15.48 11.57 5.37
CA PHE A 76 -14.17 11.94 4.86
C PHE A 76 -13.02 11.54 5.81
N ASN A 77 -13.27 11.42 7.11
CA ASN A 77 -12.25 11.00 8.07
C ASN A 77 -11.96 9.51 7.92
N THR A 78 -13.01 8.69 7.84
CA THR A 78 -12.85 7.26 7.56
C THR A 78 -12.15 7.05 6.21
N TRP A 79 -12.46 7.85 5.20
CA TRP A 79 -11.75 7.81 3.92
C TRP A 79 -10.26 8.16 4.03
N ILE A 80 -9.91 9.33 4.60
CA ILE A 80 -8.54 9.85 4.56
C ILE A 80 -7.63 9.13 5.55
N TYR A 81 -8.12 8.85 6.77
CA TYR A 81 -7.30 8.26 7.84
C TYR A 81 -7.37 6.73 7.86
N GLY A 82 -8.53 6.16 7.52
CA GLY A 82 -8.80 4.72 7.63
C GLY A 82 -9.02 4.01 6.29
N GLY A 83 -8.89 4.71 5.17
CA GLY A 83 -9.13 4.14 3.86
C GLY A 83 -8.12 3.04 3.52
N ILE A 84 -8.62 1.98 2.90
CA ILE A 84 -7.85 0.84 2.45
C ILE A 84 -6.98 1.29 1.26
N PRO A 85 -5.67 1.03 1.27
CA PRO A 85 -4.82 1.33 0.13
C PRO A 85 -5.18 0.44 -1.07
N PHE A 86 -4.78 0.86 -2.24
CA PHE A 86 -4.88 0.06 -3.45
C PHE A 86 -3.72 0.40 -4.38
N MET A 87 -3.40 -0.54 -5.25
CA MET A 87 -2.33 -0.41 -6.24
C MET A 87 -2.59 -1.42 -7.36
N ASN A 88 -2.49 -0.99 -8.61
CA ASN A 88 -2.62 -1.90 -9.74
C ASN A 88 -1.40 -2.82 -9.85
N SER A 89 -1.50 -3.85 -10.70
CA SER A 89 -0.45 -4.88 -10.80
C SER A 89 0.86 -4.35 -11.39
N ASP A 90 0.79 -3.42 -12.34
CA ASP A 90 1.96 -2.84 -12.99
C ASP A 90 2.78 -1.99 -11.99
N ASP A 91 2.09 -1.14 -11.22
CA ASP A 91 2.69 -0.32 -10.16
C ASP A 91 3.30 -1.18 -9.05
N ALA A 92 2.66 -2.31 -8.71
CA ALA A 92 3.19 -3.26 -7.73
C ALA A 92 4.48 -3.95 -8.21
N GLU A 93 4.54 -4.35 -9.48
CA GLU A 93 5.75 -4.92 -10.09
C GLU A 93 6.88 -3.89 -10.16
N ASP A 94 6.57 -2.67 -10.57
CA ASP A 94 7.55 -1.58 -10.64
C ASP A 94 8.09 -1.25 -9.25
N LEU A 95 7.22 -1.13 -8.25
CA LEU A 95 7.62 -0.96 -6.86
C LEU A 95 8.53 -2.11 -6.40
N GLN A 96 8.19 -3.36 -6.71
CA GLN A 96 9.02 -4.50 -6.33
C GLN A 96 10.44 -4.39 -6.89
N ARG A 97 10.59 -4.04 -8.17
CA ARG A 97 11.89 -3.87 -8.82
C ARG A 97 12.67 -2.74 -8.15
N GLU A 98 12.02 -1.62 -7.86
CA GLU A 98 12.66 -0.48 -7.23
C GLU A 98 13.10 -0.77 -5.79
N LEU A 99 12.30 -1.46 -4.99
CA LEU A 99 12.67 -1.85 -3.63
C LEU A 99 13.92 -2.74 -3.61
N VAL A 100 14.09 -3.60 -4.63
CA VAL A 100 15.31 -4.41 -4.77
C VAL A 100 16.53 -3.53 -5.09
N LEU A 101 16.39 -2.52 -5.96
CA LEU A 101 17.47 -1.58 -6.27
C LEU A 101 17.83 -0.73 -5.04
N ILE A 102 16.81 -0.25 -4.34
CA ILE A 102 16.97 0.52 -3.10
C ILE A 102 17.70 -0.34 -2.09
N ALA A 103 17.29 -1.59 -1.87
CA ALA A 103 17.93 -2.51 -0.93
C ALA A 103 19.42 -2.74 -1.20
N ARG A 104 19.83 -2.76 -2.46
CA ARG A 104 21.23 -2.92 -2.88
C ARG A 104 22.05 -1.64 -2.77
N GLY A 105 21.43 -0.51 -2.42
CA GLY A 105 22.06 0.80 -2.40
C GLY A 105 22.29 1.39 -3.79
N GLU A 106 21.71 0.79 -4.84
CA GLU A 106 21.82 1.26 -6.22
C GLU A 106 20.89 2.46 -6.50
N ARG A 107 19.91 2.70 -5.63
CA ARG A 107 18.98 3.83 -5.70
C ARG A 107 18.87 4.54 -4.36
N VAL A 108 19.06 5.86 -4.38
CA VAL A 108 18.91 6.72 -3.21
C VAL A 108 17.43 7.08 -3.04
N VAL A 109 16.94 6.98 -1.81
CA VAL A 109 15.59 7.39 -1.42
C VAL A 109 15.69 8.60 -0.52
N THR A 110 14.85 9.60 -0.77
CA THR A 110 14.69 10.74 0.12
C THR A 110 14.04 10.27 1.42
N SER A 111 14.82 10.19 2.49
CA SER A 111 14.29 9.88 3.82
C SER A 111 13.54 11.08 4.39
N SER A 112 12.38 10.85 5.00
CA SER A 112 11.66 11.84 5.80
C SER A 112 12.49 12.26 7.02
N PHE A 113 12.10 13.37 7.67
CA PHE A 113 12.79 13.86 8.86
C PHE A 113 12.78 12.82 10.00
N GLU A 114 11.66 12.13 10.17
CA GLU A 114 11.45 11.10 11.20
C GLU A 114 12.42 9.94 11.02
N ILE A 115 12.62 9.48 9.78
CA ILE A 115 13.59 8.41 9.49
C ILE A 115 15.01 8.87 9.83
N ARG A 116 15.36 10.12 9.50
CA ARG A 116 16.70 10.67 9.82
C ARG A 116 16.94 10.80 11.32
N ASP A 117 15.93 11.24 12.06
CA ASP A 117 15.99 11.34 13.53
C ASP A 117 16.18 9.96 14.17
N GLN A 118 15.43 8.94 13.72
CA GLN A 118 15.60 7.57 14.22
C GLN A 118 16.96 6.98 13.85
N LEU A 119 17.45 7.19 12.63
CA LEU A 119 18.81 6.78 12.25
C LEU A 119 19.87 7.43 13.13
N SER A 120 19.67 8.68 13.55
CA SER A 120 20.57 9.36 14.49
C SER A 120 20.55 8.70 15.87
N LYS A 121 19.35 8.44 16.41
CA LYS A 121 19.17 7.75 17.71
C LYS A 121 19.79 6.36 17.73
N VAL A 122 19.56 5.58 16.67
CA VAL A 122 20.16 4.25 16.51
C VAL A 122 21.67 4.36 16.39
N GLY A 123 22.18 5.36 15.66
CA GLY A 123 23.62 5.61 15.55
C GLY A 123 24.27 5.94 16.90
N SER A 124 23.64 6.77 17.72
CA SER A 124 24.11 7.07 19.08
C SER A 124 24.10 5.84 19.98
N TRP A 125 23.02 5.04 19.94
CA TRP A 125 22.94 3.79 20.70
C TRP A 125 24.00 2.78 20.25
N ALA A 126 24.15 2.57 18.94
CA ALA A 126 25.09 1.64 18.35
C ALA A 126 26.56 1.96 18.70
N ALA A 127 26.89 3.23 18.95
CA ALA A 127 28.23 3.64 19.36
C ALA A 127 28.64 3.09 20.74
N PHE A 128 27.68 2.88 21.64
CA PHE A 128 27.91 2.44 23.02
C PHE A 128 27.43 1.02 23.31
N ALA A 129 26.59 0.45 22.46
CA ALA A 129 26.04 -0.90 22.62
C ALA A 129 27.14 -1.98 22.55
N GLU A 130 26.99 -3.03 23.34
CA GLU A 130 27.81 -4.24 23.30
C GLU A 130 27.15 -5.33 22.43
N GLU A 131 27.88 -6.41 22.16
CA GLU A 131 27.34 -7.55 21.40
C GLU A 131 26.20 -8.23 22.17
N GLY A 132 25.05 -8.40 21.51
CA GLY A 132 23.84 -8.96 22.12
C GLY A 132 22.86 -7.91 22.64
N ASP A 133 23.27 -6.64 22.74
CA ASP A 133 22.35 -5.56 23.11
C ASP A 133 21.26 -5.38 22.04
N SER A 134 20.06 -5.03 22.51
CA SER A 134 18.92 -4.78 21.63
C SER A 134 18.20 -3.49 21.95
N MET A 135 17.74 -2.78 20.92
CA MET A 135 16.93 -1.57 20.99
C MET A 135 15.65 -1.75 20.19
N GLU A 136 14.50 -1.46 20.82
CA GLU A 136 13.23 -1.36 20.11
C GLU A 136 13.08 0.04 19.52
N VAL A 137 12.72 0.12 18.24
CA VAL A 137 12.38 1.39 17.60
C VAL A 137 10.86 1.50 17.54
N ASP A 138 10.31 2.38 18.38
CA ASP A 138 8.93 2.81 18.23
C ASP A 138 8.85 3.94 17.19
N LEU A 139 8.43 3.56 15.99
CA LEU A 139 8.01 4.49 14.97
C LEU A 139 6.48 4.57 15.03
N GLN A 140 5.93 5.66 15.56
CA GLN A 140 4.51 6.03 15.44
C GLN A 140 4.09 6.34 13.97
N THR A 141 4.95 6.03 13.00
CA THR A 141 4.82 6.37 11.58
C THR A 141 4.26 5.19 10.77
N ASP A 142 3.97 5.46 9.50
CA ASP A 142 3.44 4.49 8.55
C ASP A 142 4.38 3.30 8.26
N TYR A 143 3.79 2.24 7.68
CA TYR A 143 4.49 1.03 7.25
C TYR A 143 5.67 1.32 6.31
N THR A 144 5.53 2.33 5.45
CA THR A 144 6.55 2.78 4.50
C THR A 144 7.81 3.28 5.22
N ALA A 145 7.66 4.18 6.21
CA ALA A 145 8.81 4.69 6.95
C ALA A 145 9.55 3.58 7.73
N ARG A 146 8.81 2.63 8.31
CA ARG A 146 9.39 1.47 9.01
C ARG A 146 10.18 0.57 8.08
N PHE A 147 9.62 0.26 6.90
CA PHE A 147 10.29 -0.52 5.88
C PHE A 147 11.57 0.17 5.37
N LEU A 148 11.50 1.48 5.09
CA LEU A 148 12.66 2.27 4.68
C LEU A 148 13.75 2.33 5.76
N LEU A 149 13.37 2.52 7.02
CA LEU A 149 14.33 2.50 8.13
C LEU A 149 15.08 1.17 8.18
N LYS A 150 14.36 0.05 8.03
CA LYS A 150 14.96 -1.30 8.00
C LYS A 150 16.02 -1.42 6.91
N ILE A 151 15.72 -0.95 5.69
CA ILE A 151 16.68 -0.95 4.57
C ILE A 151 17.88 -0.05 4.90
N MET A 152 17.65 1.19 5.32
CA MET A 152 18.73 2.15 5.56
C MET A 152 19.67 1.70 6.69
N LEU A 153 19.14 1.05 7.73
CA LEU A 153 19.95 0.45 8.79
C LEU A 153 20.83 -0.69 8.27
N SER A 154 20.26 -1.56 7.42
CA SER A 154 21.01 -2.65 6.81
C SER A 154 22.14 -2.15 5.89
N GLN A 155 22.00 -0.98 5.27
CA GLN A 155 23.02 -0.43 4.38
C GLN A 155 24.11 0.33 5.11
N ARG A 156 23.75 1.01 6.20
CA ARG A 156 24.65 1.94 6.90
C ARG A 156 25.53 1.27 7.94
N TYR A 157 25.06 0.18 8.53
CA TYR A 157 25.74 -0.52 9.62
C TYR A 157 25.94 -1.96 9.20
N ASP A 158 27.12 -2.54 9.44
CA ASP A 158 27.42 -3.96 9.17
C ASP A 158 27.32 -4.84 10.42
N ASP A 159 27.19 -4.22 11.60
CA ASP A 159 27.16 -4.84 12.92
C ASP A 159 25.75 -4.82 13.56
N LEU A 160 24.76 -4.30 12.86
CA LEU A 160 23.37 -4.27 13.32
C LEU A 160 22.50 -5.23 12.52
N TRP A 161 21.60 -5.93 13.20
CA TRP A 161 20.56 -6.76 12.60
C TRP A 161 19.19 -6.25 12.98
N THR A 162 18.25 -6.27 12.03
CA THR A 162 16.86 -5.85 12.26
C THR A 162 15.97 -7.08 12.30
N GLU A 163 15.49 -7.42 13.48
CA GLU A 163 14.58 -8.52 13.75
C GLU A 163 13.17 -7.97 14.01
N GLY A 164 12.15 -8.74 13.60
CA GLY A 164 10.76 -8.34 13.75
C GLY A 164 10.07 -7.97 12.44
N ASP A 165 8.75 -7.98 12.51
CA ASP A 165 7.86 -7.57 11.43
C ASP A 165 7.71 -6.04 11.38
N LEU A 166 7.06 -5.53 10.33
CA LEU A 166 6.83 -4.10 10.13
C LEU A 166 6.02 -3.43 11.25
N ASP A 167 5.50 -4.19 12.21
CA ASP A 167 4.80 -3.66 13.38
C ASP A 167 5.76 -3.22 14.49
N LYS A 168 6.89 -3.91 14.64
CA LYS A 168 7.89 -3.66 15.69
C LYS A 168 9.28 -4.00 15.18
N ILE A 169 10.15 -3.00 15.12
CA ILE A 169 11.53 -3.18 14.68
C ILE A 169 12.41 -3.32 15.93
N LEU A 170 12.97 -4.52 16.12
CA LEU A 170 13.99 -4.78 17.12
C LEU A 170 15.36 -4.76 16.44
N ILE A 171 16.24 -3.88 16.90
CA ILE A 171 17.61 -3.79 16.42
C ILE A 171 18.49 -4.55 17.40
N LYS A 172 19.29 -5.50 16.91
CA LYS A 172 20.27 -6.25 17.70
C LYS A 172 21.68 -5.94 17.21
N LYS A 173 22.60 -5.69 18.13
CA LYS A 173 24.02 -5.57 17.79
C LYS A 173 24.67 -6.95 17.79
N MET A 174 25.37 -7.28 16.70
CA MET A 174 26.00 -8.58 16.50
C MET A 174 27.25 -8.49 15.63
N LYS A 175 28.06 -9.56 15.63
CA LYS A 175 29.26 -9.61 14.78
C LYS A 175 28.88 -9.60 13.29
N PRO A 176 29.66 -8.90 12.44
CA PRO A 176 29.44 -8.90 10.99
C PRO A 176 29.43 -10.30 10.35
N GLN A 177 30.19 -11.24 10.92
CA GLN A 177 30.25 -12.63 10.44
C GLN A 177 28.93 -13.37 10.66
N GLU A 178 28.30 -13.19 11.82
CA GLU A 178 27.01 -13.81 12.16
C GLU A 178 25.89 -13.19 11.35
N ARG A 179 25.90 -11.87 11.19
CA ARG A 179 24.99 -11.15 10.31
C ARG A 179 25.06 -11.66 8.86
N THR A 180 26.26 -11.87 8.32
CA THR A 180 26.42 -12.35 6.93
C THR A 180 25.87 -13.77 6.76
N LYS A 181 25.97 -14.63 7.79
CA LYS A 181 25.34 -15.96 7.78
C LYS A 181 23.82 -15.83 7.76
N LEU A 182 23.27 -15.02 8.67
CA LEU A 182 21.84 -14.76 8.73
C LEU A 182 21.32 -14.18 7.42
N GLN A 183 21.98 -13.19 6.83
CA GLN A 183 21.55 -12.58 5.56
C GLN A 183 21.56 -13.55 4.36
N LYS A 184 22.46 -14.54 4.34
CA LYS A 184 22.47 -15.59 3.30
C LYS A 184 21.37 -16.63 3.51
N GLU A 185 21.04 -16.89 4.77
CA GLU A 185 20.01 -17.84 5.17
C GLU A 185 18.61 -17.21 5.27
N ASP A 186 18.49 -15.88 5.20
CA ASP A 186 17.26 -15.15 5.49
C ASP A 186 16.35 -14.99 4.26
N PRO A 187 15.27 -15.78 4.12
CA PRO A 187 14.15 -15.45 3.26
C PRO A 187 13.39 -14.21 3.75
N GLY A 188 13.63 -13.75 5.00
CA GLY A 188 12.94 -12.67 5.68
C GLY A 188 13.03 -11.33 4.99
N PHE A 189 14.13 -10.99 4.30
CA PHE A 189 14.19 -9.74 3.54
C PHE A 189 13.24 -9.74 2.33
N ARG A 190 13.26 -10.80 1.52
CA ARG A 190 12.31 -10.96 0.39
C ARG A 190 10.87 -11.05 0.91
N ASN A 191 10.66 -11.73 2.03
CA ASN A 191 9.37 -11.79 2.70
C ASN A 191 8.93 -10.42 3.22
N SER A 192 9.86 -9.58 3.72
CA SER A 192 9.56 -8.22 4.17
C SER A 192 9.14 -7.32 3.01
N ILE A 193 9.82 -7.42 1.86
CA ILE A 193 9.41 -6.73 0.62
C ILE A 193 8.00 -7.18 0.23
N LYS A 194 7.76 -8.50 0.21
CA LYS A 194 6.45 -9.04 -0.17
C LYS A 194 5.35 -8.56 0.78
N LYS A 195 5.56 -8.66 2.10
CA LYS A 195 4.62 -8.17 3.13
C LYS A 195 4.33 -6.68 2.96
N TYR A 196 5.35 -5.87 2.65
CA TYR A 196 5.18 -4.46 2.40
C TYR A 196 4.31 -4.21 1.16
N ILE A 197 4.58 -4.88 0.03
CA ILE A 197 3.75 -4.77 -1.18
C ILE A 197 2.31 -5.25 -0.92
N ASP A 198 2.15 -6.40 -0.26
CA ASP A 198 0.85 -6.96 0.10
C ASP A 198 0.03 -5.98 0.97
N SER A 199 0.71 -5.22 1.86
CA SER A 199 0.07 -4.18 2.67
C SER A 199 -0.44 -2.98 1.85
N LEU A 200 0.17 -2.72 0.69
CA LEU A 200 -0.21 -1.63 -0.22
C LEU A 200 -1.25 -2.06 -1.26
N LEU A 201 -1.27 -3.33 -1.65
CA LEU A 201 -2.27 -3.86 -2.58
C LEU A 201 -3.70 -3.69 -2.05
N GLY A 202 -3.90 -3.89 -0.73
CA GLY A 202 -5.17 -3.64 -0.04
C GLY A 202 -6.41 -4.10 -0.82
N PHE A 203 -7.21 -3.17 -1.34
CA PHE A 203 -8.46 -3.51 -2.05
C PHE A 203 -8.24 -4.27 -3.37
N THR A 204 -7.08 -4.12 -4.01
CA THR A 204 -6.73 -4.87 -5.23
C THR A 204 -6.86 -6.38 -5.00
N LEU A 205 -6.58 -6.87 -3.80
CA LEU A 205 -6.74 -8.30 -3.45
C LEU A 205 -8.21 -8.76 -3.52
N VAL A 206 -9.14 -7.90 -3.10
CA VAL A 206 -10.58 -8.18 -3.21
C VAL A 206 -11.00 -8.22 -4.67
N PHE A 207 -10.52 -7.26 -5.47
CA PHE A 207 -10.82 -7.21 -6.90
C PHE A 207 -10.26 -8.43 -7.65
N GLN A 208 -9.02 -8.85 -7.35
CA GLN A 208 -8.41 -10.05 -7.92
C GLN A 208 -9.21 -11.32 -7.57
N GLU A 209 -9.68 -11.45 -6.33
CA GLU A 209 -10.50 -12.60 -5.93
C GLU A 209 -11.87 -12.57 -6.66
N MET A 210 -12.50 -11.40 -6.79
CA MET A 210 -13.73 -11.25 -7.59
C MET A 210 -13.51 -11.66 -9.05
N ALA A 211 -12.42 -11.20 -9.66
CA ALA A 211 -12.06 -11.52 -11.03
C ALA A 211 -11.85 -13.02 -11.22
N LYS A 212 -11.17 -13.69 -10.27
CA LYS A 212 -10.89 -15.14 -10.30
C LYS A 212 -12.14 -16.02 -10.25
N HIS A 213 -13.19 -15.62 -9.52
CA HIS A 213 -14.41 -16.44 -9.39
C HIS A 213 -15.39 -16.30 -10.54
N HIS A 214 -15.15 -15.38 -11.48
CA HIS A 214 -15.96 -15.15 -12.68
C HIS A 214 -17.48 -15.09 -12.41
N LYS A 215 -17.87 -14.54 -11.26
CA LYS A 215 -19.28 -14.33 -10.93
C LYS A 215 -19.81 -13.10 -11.69
N PRO A 216 -21.09 -13.09 -12.09
CA PRO A 216 -21.67 -11.92 -12.74
C PRO A 216 -21.55 -10.68 -11.84
N LEU A 217 -21.02 -9.59 -12.41
CA LEU A 217 -20.99 -8.28 -11.78
C LEU A 217 -22.10 -7.42 -12.39
N ILE A 218 -22.91 -6.81 -11.53
CA ILE A 218 -24.04 -5.98 -11.95
C ILE A 218 -23.75 -4.54 -11.56
N PHE A 219 -23.82 -3.65 -12.54
CA PHE A 219 -23.66 -2.22 -12.34
C PHE A 219 -24.84 -1.46 -12.96
N HIS A 220 -25.19 -0.32 -12.37
CA HIS A 220 -26.13 0.62 -12.96
C HIS A 220 -25.35 1.84 -13.45
N ASN A 221 -25.30 2.06 -14.77
CA ASN A 221 -24.47 3.09 -15.41
C ASN A 221 -22.95 2.93 -15.12
N GLY A 222 -22.49 1.68 -15.03
CA GLY A 222 -21.16 1.30 -14.51
C GLY A 222 -19.94 1.58 -15.39
N LEU A 223 -20.06 2.35 -16.48
CA LEU A 223 -18.93 2.55 -17.40
C LEU A 223 -17.76 3.23 -16.70
N ILE A 224 -18.03 4.32 -15.96
CA ILE A 224 -17.00 5.08 -15.26
C ILE A 224 -16.45 4.24 -14.10
N ASP A 225 -17.33 3.52 -13.38
CA ASP A 225 -16.93 2.62 -12.29
C ASP A 225 -15.94 1.57 -12.78
N LEU A 226 -16.25 0.88 -13.89
CA LEU A 226 -15.35 -0.11 -14.49
C LEU A 226 -14.04 0.49 -14.98
N MET A 227 -14.08 1.70 -15.57
CA MET A 227 -12.87 2.38 -16.02
C MET A 227 -11.95 2.75 -14.85
N LEU A 228 -12.52 3.23 -13.73
CA LEU A 228 -11.75 3.56 -12.54
C LEU A 228 -11.20 2.29 -11.87
N LEU A 229 -12.04 1.26 -11.71
CA LEU A 229 -11.62 -0.04 -11.14
C LEU A 229 -10.52 -0.75 -11.94
N TYR A 230 -10.45 -0.53 -13.26
CA TYR A 230 -9.39 -1.12 -14.08
C TYR A 230 -8.10 -0.30 -14.04
N LYS A 231 -8.22 1.03 -13.87
CA LYS A 231 -7.09 1.95 -13.81
C LYS A 231 -6.35 1.88 -12.47
N GLU A 232 -7.12 1.79 -11.38
CA GLU A 232 -6.65 1.80 -9.99
C GLU A 232 -6.24 0.40 -9.49
#